data_AF-A0A8T0LR32-F1
#
_entry.id   AF-A0A8T0LR32-F1
#
_cell.length_a   1.000
_cell.length_b   1.000
_cell.length_c   1.000
_cell.angle_alpha   90.00
_cell.angle_beta   90.00
_cell.angle_gamma   90.00
#
_symmetry.space_group_name_H-M   'P 1'
#
loop_
_entity.id
_entity.type
_entity.pdbx_description
1 polymer ?
#
loop_
_entity_poly.entity_id
_entity_poly.type
_entity_poly.pdbx_seq_one_letter_code
_entity_poly.pdbx_strand_id
1 'polypeptide(L)'
;MWGLLVLATMAVAPTRAFFFDGPKIHGDSYSYKGNDDAPDHPESLFQPDDTFTDITLENWNLDGITKLNLPHSVEKLTLFKCNLGAIPDEVWALENLQELHLAENRLEAIDGAFAASATITKFDLSANALTTFPNAVFVSSQLDSFHISGNGFEIAAVSTGQYDFFAGLSDFQAGFADVSSCATGSLVYLQGKGVCRLDIATAEDPAIVMRDHDPDKNEDPLTPMATVGVIIPTLPGSSNNTKKYIIAAIVVLVVVGVIIGVIALISLGIVGGIARAVYDYISSWRQKRHREGLHEETPLFFDQAARASYQKEMEAVDRLFPSNDPVLVTWRVDYDSVTLVKKIAQGAFGEVWVGQYHNTRVAVKRLLQDQVSLAASEDFLREVKLMAWMEHPKIVQFVGVAWTKLVDMLAVIEYMDGGDLRTLLNKKSPKRLPWEGGGLKLQYARDVIDAIVYLHSLSPVIIHRDLKSRNILLDSKKGAKLGDFGVSATKRPNDMTAGVGTARWLAPEIARGEEMYTEAVDIYSF
;
A
#
# COMPACT_ATOMS: atom_id res chain seq x y z
N MET A 1 -61.04 -15.04 -1.79
CA MET A 1 -60.62 -13.71 -2.27
C MET A 1 -59.44 -13.98 -3.20
N TRP A 2 -59.70 -13.95 -4.52
CA TRP A 2 -58.78 -14.02 -5.68
C TRP A 2 -57.90 -15.29 -5.81
N GLY A 3 -57.88 -16.07 -6.91
CA GLY A 3 -58.39 -15.88 -8.27
C GLY A 3 -57.28 -15.52 -9.26
N LEU A 4 -56.69 -16.56 -9.90
CA LEU A 4 -56.17 -16.62 -11.28
C LEU A 4 -55.35 -15.44 -11.86
N LEU A 5 -54.08 -15.69 -12.22
CA LEU A 5 -53.67 -15.69 -13.64
C LEU A 5 -52.32 -16.42 -13.84
N VAL A 6 -52.36 -17.44 -14.70
CA VAL A 6 -51.23 -18.13 -15.31
C VAL A 6 -51.08 -17.57 -16.73
N LEU A 7 -49.85 -17.58 -17.26
CA LEU A 7 -49.39 -17.31 -18.64
C LEU A 7 -49.02 -15.86 -19.02
N ALA A 8 -47.72 -15.59 -18.94
CA ALA A 8 -46.97 -15.00 -20.06
C ALA A 8 -45.52 -15.50 -20.01
N THR A 9 -45.27 -16.66 -20.60
CA THR A 9 -43.94 -17.05 -21.09
C THR A 9 -43.66 -16.28 -22.38
N MET A 10 -42.64 -15.42 -22.38
CA MET A 10 -41.75 -15.33 -23.54
C MET A 10 -40.35 -15.66 -23.07
N ALA A 11 -39.82 -16.71 -23.68
CA ALA A 11 -38.48 -17.18 -23.51
C ALA A 11 -37.50 -16.23 -24.22
N VAL A 12 -36.42 -15.89 -23.53
CA VAL A 12 -35.08 -15.84 -24.13
C VAL A 12 -34.16 -16.63 -23.20
N ALA A 13 -33.28 -17.41 -23.82
CA ALA A 13 -32.42 -18.45 -23.27
C ALA A 13 -31.33 -17.91 -22.30
N PRO A 14 -30.55 -18.79 -21.63
CA PRO A 14 -29.79 -18.49 -20.43
C PRO A 14 -28.46 -17.83 -20.76
N THR A 15 -28.09 -16.81 -19.99
CA THR A 15 -26.73 -16.27 -19.97
C THR A 15 -26.24 -16.16 -18.53
N ARG A 16 -25.10 -16.80 -18.30
CA ARG A 16 -24.22 -16.72 -17.14
C ARG A 16 -24.36 -15.41 -16.36
N ALA A 17 -24.78 -15.49 -15.10
CA ALA A 17 -24.59 -14.40 -14.15
C ALA A 17 -23.15 -14.45 -13.61
N PHE A 18 -22.24 -13.80 -14.34
CA PHE A 18 -20.99 -13.30 -13.77
C PHE A 18 -21.38 -12.18 -12.78
N PHE A 19 -21.06 -12.34 -11.49
CA PHE A 19 -21.23 -11.27 -10.52
C PHE A 19 -20.08 -10.29 -10.68
N PHE A 20 -20.33 -9.17 -11.37
CA PHE A 20 -19.47 -8.00 -11.39
C PHE A 20 -19.93 -7.05 -10.27
N ASP A 21 -19.00 -6.53 -9.45
CA ASP A 21 -19.26 -5.34 -8.64
C ASP A 21 -19.65 -4.21 -9.63
N GLY A 22 -20.80 -3.56 -9.42
CA GLY A 22 -21.27 -2.49 -10.31
C GLY A 22 -20.59 -1.14 -10.04
N PRO A 23 -20.90 -0.10 -10.84
CA PRO A 23 -20.38 1.24 -10.59
C PRO A 23 -20.88 1.82 -9.26
N LYS A 24 -19.98 2.49 -8.54
CA LYS A 24 -20.23 3.25 -7.32
C LYS A 24 -20.52 4.71 -7.69
N ILE A 25 -21.72 5.17 -7.38
CA ILE A 25 -22.15 6.53 -7.68
C ILE A 25 -22.36 7.29 -6.36
N HIS A 26 -21.72 8.45 -6.22
CA HIS A 26 -21.89 9.33 -5.07
C HIS A 26 -22.02 10.78 -5.53
N GLY A 27 -23.25 11.29 -5.57
CA GLY A 27 -23.53 12.62 -6.10
C GLY A 27 -23.27 12.66 -7.60
N ASP A 28 -22.39 13.57 -8.01
CA ASP A 28 -21.88 13.77 -9.37
C ASP A 28 -20.61 12.96 -9.68
N SER A 29 -20.16 12.11 -8.74
CA SER A 29 -19.03 11.21 -8.94
C SER A 29 -19.46 9.80 -9.36
N TYR A 30 -18.77 9.26 -10.38
CA TYR A 30 -18.92 7.92 -10.89
C TYR A 30 -17.58 7.17 -10.77
N SER A 31 -17.55 6.07 -10.03
CA SER A 31 -16.36 5.24 -9.87
C SER A 31 -16.66 3.79 -10.22
N TYR A 32 -15.88 3.18 -11.11
CA TYR A 32 -16.08 1.79 -11.48
C TYR A 32 -14.75 1.07 -11.69
N LYS A 33 -14.53 0.01 -10.91
CA LYS A 33 -13.42 -0.92 -11.04
C LYS A 33 -13.78 -2.09 -11.96
N GLY A 34 -13.05 -2.21 -13.07
CA GLY A 34 -13.10 -3.31 -14.03
C GLY A 34 -12.54 -4.60 -13.45
N ASN A 35 -12.71 -5.69 -14.18
CA ASN A 35 -12.36 -7.04 -13.71
C ASN A 35 -11.11 -7.55 -14.45
N ASP A 36 -10.07 -7.93 -13.71
CA ASP A 36 -8.77 -8.31 -14.29
C ASP A 36 -8.86 -9.49 -15.30
N ASP A 37 -9.95 -10.28 -15.28
CA ASP A 37 -10.13 -11.52 -16.05
C ASP A 37 -11.23 -11.46 -17.15
N ALA A 38 -11.94 -10.35 -17.35
CA ALA A 38 -13.07 -10.28 -18.29
C ALA A 38 -12.96 -9.12 -19.30
N PRO A 39 -13.43 -9.29 -20.55
CA PRO A 39 -13.54 -8.19 -21.48
C PRO A 39 -14.64 -7.24 -21.01
N ASP A 40 -14.23 -6.08 -20.51
CA ASP A 40 -15.15 -5.01 -20.13
C ASP A 40 -15.75 -4.33 -21.38
N HIS A 41 -17.01 -3.89 -21.30
CA HIS A 41 -17.74 -3.25 -22.41
C HIS A 41 -17.93 -1.74 -22.16
N PRO A 42 -16.92 -0.90 -22.41
CA PRO A 42 -16.91 0.50 -21.99
C PRO A 42 -17.92 1.38 -22.72
N GLU A 43 -18.31 1.04 -23.96
CA GLU A 43 -19.25 1.85 -24.77
C GLU A 43 -20.64 2.02 -24.14
N SER A 44 -20.98 1.18 -23.16
CA SER A 44 -22.27 1.16 -22.47
C SER A 44 -22.24 1.77 -21.06
N LEU A 45 -21.12 2.37 -20.66
CA LEU A 45 -20.92 2.88 -19.30
C LEU A 45 -21.82 4.08 -18.98
N PHE A 46 -22.00 4.98 -19.94
CA PHE A 46 -22.69 6.25 -19.75
C PHE A 46 -23.89 6.38 -20.69
N GLN A 47 -24.95 6.98 -20.17
CA GLN A 47 -26.13 7.35 -20.93
C GLN A 47 -26.00 8.78 -21.46
N PRO A 48 -26.65 9.13 -22.59
CA PRO A 48 -26.52 10.47 -23.20
C PRO A 48 -26.90 11.64 -22.28
N ASP A 49 -27.73 11.40 -21.26
CA ASP A 49 -28.23 12.42 -20.34
C ASP A 49 -27.48 12.42 -18.99
N ASP A 50 -26.44 11.60 -18.82
CA ASP A 50 -25.62 11.60 -17.61
C ASP A 50 -24.86 12.92 -17.46
N THR A 51 -24.72 13.40 -16.22
CA THR A 51 -24.10 14.70 -15.91
C THR A 51 -23.01 14.59 -14.83
N PHE A 52 -22.24 13.51 -14.86
CA PHE A 52 -21.14 13.30 -13.90
C PHE A 52 -19.99 14.30 -14.15
N THR A 53 -19.39 14.79 -13.07
CA THR A 53 -18.29 15.77 -13.10
C THR A 53 -16.95 15.10 -12.74
N ASP A 54 -16.96 14.06 -11.89
CA ASP A 54 -15.79 13.26 -11.49
C ASP A 54 -16.00 11.79 -11.91
N ILE A 55 -15.20 11.31 -12.86
CA ILE A 55 -15.26 9.94 -13.35
C ILE A 55 -13.95 9.23 -13.05
N THR A 56 -14.03 8.09 -12.37
CA THR A 56 -12.89 7.21 -12.07
C THR A 56 -13.14 5.79 -12.59
N LEU A 57 -12.34 5.36 -13.56
CA LEU A 57 -12.28 3.97 -14.02
C LEU A 57 -10.95 3.35 -13.59
N GLU A 58 -11.01 2.15 -12.99
CA GLU A 58 -9.83 1.44 -12.46
C GLU A 58 -9.79 0.02 -13.03
N ASN A 59 -8.64 -0.50 -13.46
CA ASN A 59 -8.49 -1.89 -13.96
C ASN A 59 -9.39 -2.26 -15.15
N TRP A 60 -9.68 -1.32 -16.05
CA TRP A 60 -10.41 -1.63 -17.29
C TRP A 60 -9.46 -2.13 -18.38
N ASN A 61 -9.99 -2.85 -19.36
CA ASN A 61 -9.26 -3.08 -20.60
C ASN A 61 -9.75 -2.15 -21.71
N LEU A 62 -9.13 -0.97 -21.84
CA LEU A 62 -9.48 0.07 -22.82
C LEU A 62 -8.56 0.08 -24.04
N ASP A 63 -7.85 -1.01 -24.30
CA ASP A 63 -6.96 -1.11 -25.46
C ASP A 63 -7.76 -1.02 -26.78
N GLY A 64 -7.29 -0.16 -27.69
CA GLY A 64 -7.95 0.11 -28.97
C GLY A 64 -9.29 0.85 -28.90
N ILE A 65 -9.69 1.39 -27.73
CA ILE A 65 -10.92 2.16 -27.63
C ILE A 65 -10.82 3.49 -28.40
N THR A 66 -11.84 3.81 -29.18
CA THR A 66 -11.91 5.08 -29.91
C THR A 66 -12.86 6.09 -29.27
N LYS A 67 -13.76 5.62 -28.38
CA LYS A 67 -14.78 6.44 -27.74
C LYS A 67 -15.28 5.80 -26.43
N LEU A 68 -15.41 6.58 -25.35
CA LEU A 68 -15.97 6.15 -24.07
C LEU A 68 -17.40 6.68 -23.84
N ASN A 69 -17.87 7.62 -24.67
CA ASN A 69 -19.15 8.32 -24.50
C ASN A 69 -19.21 9.11 -23.18
N LEU A 70 -18.12 9.78 -22.82
CA LEU A 70 -18.04 10.58 -21.62
C LEU A 70 -19.08 11.73 -21.63
N PRO A 71 -19.73 12.03 -20.49
CA PRO A 71 -20.55 13.23 -20.33
C PRO A 71 -19.79 14.52 -20.62
N HIS A 72 -20.44 15.51 -21.24
CA HIS A 72 -19.83 16.82 -21.48
C HIS A 72 -19.56 17.64 -20.21
N SER A 73 -20.16 17.25 -19.08
CA SER A 73 -19.98 17.89 -17.77
C SER A 73 -18.71 17.48 -17.02
N VAL A 74 -17.90 16.56 -17.57
CA VAL A 74 -16.73 16.03 -16.87
C VAL A 74 -15.70 17.13 -16.63
N GLU A 75 -15.35 17.33 -15.36
CA GLU A 75 -14.31 18.23 -14.89
C GLU A 75 -13.05 17.46 -14.47
N LYS A 76 -13.23 16.23 -13.99
CA LYS A 76 -12.17 15.32 -13.57
C LYS A 76 -12.35 13.93 -14.15
N LEU A 77 -11.32 13.44 -14.82
CA LEU A 77 -11.27 12.10 -15.39
C LEU A 77 -10.04 11.34 -14.88
N THR A 78 -10.27 10.19 -14.27
CA THR A 78 -9.24 9.26 -13.82
C THR A 78 -9.42 7.92 -14.53
N LEU A 79 -8.44 7.53 -15.35
CA LEU A 79 -8.37 6.21 -15.99
C LEU A 79 -7.11 5.52 -15.46
N PHE A 80 -7.21 4.83 -14.33
CA PHE A 80 -6.07 4.20 -13.68
C PHE A 80 -5.96 2.74 -14.06
N LYS A 81 -4.78 2.29 -14.49
CA LYS A 81 -4.54 0.89 -14.82
C LYS A 81 -5.54 0.31 -15.84
N CYS A 82 -5.92 1.13 -16.81
CA CYS A 82 -6.99 0.85 -17.76
C CYS A 82 -6.50 0.25 -19.09
N ASN A 83 -5.26 -0.24 -19.15
CA ASN A 83 -4.64 -0.78 -20.37
C ASN A 83 -4.74 0.17 -21.59
N LEU A 84 -4.78 1.48 -21.36
CA LEU A 84 -5.02 2.47 -22.41
C LEU A 84 -3.74 2.67 -23.24
N GLY A 85 -3.81 2.39 -24.55
CA GLY A 85 -2.69 2.58 -25.49
C GLY A 85 -2.65 3.96 -26.17
N ALA A 86 -3.81 4.61 -26.31
CA ALA A 86 -3.94 5.97 -26.85
C ALA A 86 -5.09 6.71 -26.17
N ILE A 87 -5.01 8.03 -26.08
CA ILE A 87 -6.05 8.87 -25.46
C ILE A 87 -7.12 9.16 -26.51
N PRO A 88 -8.40 8.80 -26.31
CA PRO A 88 -9.46 9.07 -27.27
C PRO A 88 -9.65 10.57 -27.53
N ASP A 89 -9.90 10.95 -28.79
CA ASP A 89 -10.11 12.35 -29.20
C ASP A 89 -11.22 13.06 -28.41
N GLU A 90 -12.23 12.32 -27.94
CA GLU A 90 -13.32 12.91 -27.15
C GLU A 90 -12.83 13.50 -25.83
N VAL A 91 -11.77 12.94 -25.22
CA VAL A 91 -11.21 13.43 -23.94
C VAL A 91 -10.67 14.85 -24.13
N TRP A 92 -10.00 15.10 -25.26
CA TRP A 92 -9.49 16.42 -25.62
C TRP A 92 -10.58 17.43 -26.00
N ALA A 93 -11.78 16.94 -26.33
CA ALA A 93 -12.92 17.77 -26.69
C ALA A 93 -13.78 18.18 -25.47
N LEU A 94 -13.45 17.73 -24.26
CA LEU A 94 -14.16 18.09 -23.03
C LEU A 94 -13.83 19.52 -22.61
N GLU A 95 -14.78 20.44 -22.80
CA GLU A 95 -14.61 21.88 -22.56
C GLU A 95 -14.42 22.25 -21.07
N ASN A 96 -14.82 21.37 -20.14
CA ASN A 96 -14.76 21.62 -18.70
C ASN A 96 -13.65 20.83 -17.99
N LEU A 97 -12.89 20.01 -18.72
CA LEU A 97 -11.91 19.10 -18.11
C LEU A 97 -10.74 19.89 -17.51
N GLN A 98 -10.59 19.80 -16.20
CA GLN A 98 -9.56 20.46 -15.40
C GLN A 98 -8.51 19.47 -14.88
N GLU A 99 -8.91 18.24 -14.58
CA GLU A 99 -8.04 17.21 -14.03
C GLU A 99 -8.08 15.94 -14.89
N LEU A 100 -6.92 15.51 -15.38
CA LEU A 100 -6.79 14.29 -16.18
C LEU A 100 -5.71 13.38 -15.58
N HIS A 101 -6.11 12.21 -15.10
CA HIS A 101 -5.22 11.25 -14.44
C HIS A 101 -5.18 9.94 -15.22
N LEU A 102 -4.04 9.62 -15.82
CA LEU A 102 -3.86 8.47 -16.73
C LEU A 102 -2.73 7.55 -16.28
N ALA A 103 -2.47 7.47 -14.97
CA ALA A 103 -1.39 6.66 -14.44
C ALA A 103 -1.59 5.15 -14.64
N GLU A 104 -0.48 4.41 -14.73
CA GLU A 104 -0.44 2.94 -14.88
C GLU A 104 -1.07 2.40 -16.19
N ASN A 105 -0.99 3.15 -17.30
CA ASN A 105 -1.48 2.70 -18.61
C ASN A 105 -0.34 2.25 -19.55
N ARG A 106 -0.60 2.19 -20.86
CA ARG A 106 0.36 1.76 -21.90
C ARG A 106 0.58 2.85 -22.96
N LEU A 107 0.44 4.12 -22.58
CA LEU A 107 0.61 5.23 -23.52
C LEU A 107 2.07 5.31 -23.97
N GLU A 108 2.32 5.26 -25.27
CA GLU A 108 3.67 5.37 -25.86
C GLU A 108 4.03 6.80 -26.32
N ALA A 109 3.00 7.60 -26.62
CA ALA A 109 3.11 9.01 -26.97
C ALA A 109 1.87 9.79 -26.52
N ILE A 110 2.00 11.12 -26.45
CA ILE A 110 0.87 12.03 -26.33
C ILE A 110 0.69 12.71 -27.68
N ASP A 111 -0.41 12.40 -28.34
CA ASP A 111 -0.77 13.05 -29.60
C ASP A 111 -1.01 14.53 -29.31
N GLY A 112 -0.49 15.42 -30.16
CA GLY A 112 -0.32 16.87 -29.91
C GLY A 112 -1.60 17.71 -29.63
N ALA A 113 -2.72 17.08 -29.33
CA ALA A 113 -4.00 17.68 -28.94
C ALA A 113 -3.99 18.30 -27.52
N PHE A 114 -3.05 17.94 -26.64
CA PHE A 114 -2.95 18.56 -25.31
C PHE A 114 -2.82 20.10 -25.39
N ALA A 115 -2.08 20.63 -26.38
CA ALA A 115 -1.92 22.06 -26.58
C ALA A 115 -3.24 22.78 -26.91
N ALA A 116 -4.27 22.06 -27.37
CA ALA A 116 -5.60 22.61 -27.62
C ALA A 116 -6.47 22.64 -26.35
N SER A 117 -6.10 21.87 -25.32
CA SER A 117 -6.84 21.77 -24.06
C SER A 117 -6.41 22.87 -23.08
N ALA A 118 -7.05 24.03 -23.16
CA ALA A 118 -6.68 25.22 -22.39
C ALA A 118 -7.11 25.19 -20.91
N THR A 119 -7.87 24.17 -20.48
CA THR A 119 -8.54 24.11 -19.18
C THR A 119 -7.85 23.20 -18.17
N ILE A 120 -6.98 22.29 -18.63
CA ILE A 120 -6.33 21.31 -17.76
C ILE A 120 -5.31 22.00 -16.86
N THR A 121 -5.52 21.84 -15.55
CA THR A 121 -4.66 22.35 -14.47
C THR A 121 -3.85 21.25 -13.81
N LYS A 122 -4.34 20.01 -13.82
CA LYS A 122 -3.63 18.83 -13.29
C LYS A 122 -3.58 17.71 -14.31
N PHE A 123 -2.39 17.19 -14.57
CA PHE A 123 -2.19 16.13 -15.55
C PHE A 123 -1.21 15.06 -15.06
N ASP A 124 -1.66 13.82 -14.96
CA ASP A 124 -0.83 12.69 -14.54
C ASP A 124 -0.69 11.65 -15.66
N LEU A 125 0.55 11.40 -16.06
CA LEU A 125 1.01 10.45 -17.06
C LEU A 125 2.00 9.43 -16.48
N SER A 126 2.03 9.27 -15.16
CA SER A 126 3.00 8.40 -14.49
C SER A 126 2.80 6.92 -14.84
N ALA A 127 3.87 6.14 -14.77
CA ALA A 127 3.85 4.69 -15.00
C ALA A 127 3.21 4.30 -16.35
N ASN A 128 3.64 4.94 -17.44
CA ASN A 128 3.24 4.64 -18.81
C ASN A 128 4.43 4.13 -19.63
N ALA A 129 4.27 3.97 -20.94
CA ALA A 129 5.30 3.51 -21.86
C ALA A 129 5.88 4.66 -22.72
N LEU A 130 5.78 5.91 -22.27
CA LEU A 130 6.21 7.06 -23.06
C LEU A 130 7.72 6.97 -23.29
N THR A 131 8.13 7.10 -24.55
CA THR A 131 9.56 7.12 -24.94
C THR A 131 10.07 8.54 -25.17
N THR A 132 9.16 9.51 -25.29
CA THR A 132 9.51 10.92 -25.48
C THR A 132 8.71 11.81 -24.55
N PHE A 133 9.32 12.89 -24.10
CA PHE A 133 8.64 13.88 -23.26
C PHE A 133 7.63 14.69 -24.10
N PRO A 134 6.39 14.90 -23.60
CA PRO A 134 5.36 15.64 -24.32
C PRO A 134 5.62 17.16 -24.25
N ASN A 135 6.46 17.70 -25.14
CA ASN A 135 6.83 19.12 -25.15
C ASN A 135 5.63 20.09 -25.27
N ALA A 136 4.47 19.62 -25.72
CA ALA A 136 3.23 20.40 -25.77
C ALA A 136 2.82 20.99 -24.41
N VAL A 137 3.23 20.37 -23.29
CA VAL A 137 2.90 20.86 -21.94
C VAL A 137 3.49 22.24 -21.63
N PHE A 138 4.62 22.59 -22.26
CA PHE A 138 5.28 23.87 -22.05
C PHE A 138 4.50 25.07 -22.61
N VAL A 139 3.53 24.81 -23.48
CA VAL A 139 2.65 25.84 -24.03
C VAL A 139 1.46 26.11 -23.11
N SER A 140 1.20 25.24 -22.12
CA SER A 140 0.11 25.44 -21.18
C SER A 140 0.43 26.57 -20.20
N SER A 141 -0.53 27.48 -20.04
CA SER A 141 -0.46 28.58 -19.07
C SER A 141 -1.24 28.32 -17.78
N GLN A 142 -2.00 27.22 -17.73
CA GLN A 142 -2.89 26.87 -16.61
C GLN A 142 -2.41 25.65 -15.81
N LEU A 143 -1.44 24.89 -16.34
CA LEU A 143 -0.95 23.69 -15.69
C LEU A 143 -0.23 24.05 -14.39
N ASP A 144 -0.69 23.49 -13.28
CA ASP A 144 -0.17 23.71 -11.92
C ASP A 144 0.40 22.42 -11.33
N SER A 145 -0.18 21.26 -11.70
CA SER A 145 0.30 19.93 -11.30
C SER A 145 0.59 19.07 -12.53
N PHE A 146 1.77 18.44 -12.56
CA PHE A 146 2.17 17.56 -13.65
C PHE A 146 3.03 16.39 -13.18
N HIS A 147 2.56 15.17 -13.38
CA HIS A 147 3.28 13.95 -13.02
C HIS A 147 3.55 13.11 -14.27
N ILE A 148 4.79 12.65 -14.45
CA ILE A 148 5.23 11.84 -15.61
C ILE A 148 6.32 10.82 -15.23
N SER A 149 6.44 10.51 -13.94
CA SER A 149 7.44 9.56 -13.44
C SER A 149 7.18 8.12 -13.93
N GLY A 150 8.20 7.26 -13.97
CA GLY A 150 8.01 5.85 -14.33
C GLY A 150 7.67 5.59 -15.80
N ASN A 151 8.14 6.44 -16.71
CA ASN A 151 8.06 6.22 -18.16
C ASN A 151 9.38 5.66 -18.73
N GLY A 152 9.45 5.44 -20.04
CA GLY A 152 10.61 4.87 -20.74
C GLY A 152 11.81 5.82 -20.90
N PHE A 153 11.76 7.01 -20.32
CA PHE A 153 12.82 8.02 -20.40
C PHE A 153 13.13 8.63 -19.02
N GLU A 154 14.36 9.11 -18.86
CA GLU A 154 14.77 9.94 -17.74
C GLU A 154 15.24 11.31 -18.24
N ILE A 155 14.88 12.38 -17.53
CA ILE A 155 15.31 13.73 -17.85
C ILE A 155 16.76 13.92 -17.40
N ALA A 156 17.65 14.20 -18.34
CA ALA A 156 19.09 14.37 -18.09
C ALA A 156 19.54 15.83 -18.21
N ALA A 157 18.92 16.59 -19.12
CA ALA A 157 19.16 18.03 -19.23
C ALA A 157 17.90 18.80 -19.65
N VAL A 158 17.81 20.04 -19.18
CA VAL A 158 16.71 20.98 -19.43
C VAL A 158 17.27 22.36 -19.79
N SER A 159 16.55 23.13 -20.60
CA SER A 159 16.87 24.54 -20.81
C SER A 159 16.52 25.39 -19.59
N THR A 160 16.95 26.66 -19.57
CA THR A 160 16.52 27.61 -18.53
C THR A 160 15.00 27.78 -18.51
N GLY A 161 14.35 27.90 -19.68
CA GLY A 161 12.89 28.06 -19.77
C GLY A 161 12.13 26.84 -19.26
N GLN A 162 12.59 25.64 -19.60
CA GLN A 162 12.01 24.38 -19.10
C GLN A 162 12.20 24.23 -17.59
N TYR A 163 13.38 24.59 -17.06
CA TYR A 163 13.64 24.61 -15.63
C TYR A 163 12.69 25.54 -14.87
N ASP A 164 12.53 26.77 -15.36
CA ASP A 164 11.66 27.78 -14.75
C ASP A 164 10.18 27.34 -14.81
N PHE A 165 9.76 26.70 -15.91
CA PHE A 165 8.45 26.08 -16.03
C PHE A 165 8.23 25.02 -14.94
N PHE A 166 9.15 24.06 -14.78
CA PHE A 166 9.02 23.02 -13.75
C PHE A 166 9.07 23.58 -12.33
N ALA A 167 9.87 24.61 -12.09
CA ALA A 167 9.95 25.27 -10.78
C ALA A 167 8.67 26.09 -10.45
N GLY A 168 7.88 26.45 -11.46
CA GLY A 168 6.62 27.18 -11.31
C GLY A 168 5.41 26.31 -10.96
N LEU A 169 5.50 24.99 -11.17
CA LEU A 169 4.45 24.04 -10.82
C LEU A 169 4.37 23.86 -9.29
N SER A 170 3.16 23.81 -8.74
CA SER A 170 2.95 23.55 -7.30
C SER A 170 3.25 22.10 -6.94
N ASP A 171 3.02 21.18 -7.87
CA ASP A 171 3.19 19.75 -7.69
C ASP A 171 3.71 19.09 -8.99
N PHE A 172 4.99 18.79 -9.02
CA PHE A 172 5.65 18.21 -10.18
C PHE A 172 6.36 16.91 -9.80
N GLN A 173 6.19 15.86 -10.60
CA GLN A 173 6.89 14.56 -10.44
C GLN A 173 7.40 14.02 -11.77
N ALA A 174 8.69 13.74 -11.86
CA ALA A 174 9.31 13.18 -13.07
C ALA A 174 10.48 12.23 -12.75
N GLY A 175 10.83 11.38 -13.72
CA GLY A 175 12.04 10.57 -13.65
C GLY A 175 13.26 11.39 -14.08
N PHE A 176 14.30 11.42 -13.24
CA PHE A 176 15.57 12.12 -13.51
C PHE A 176 16.75 11.16 -13.48
N ALA A 177 17.70 11.35 -14.41
CA ALA A 177 18.85 10.46 -14.58
C ALA A 177 19.93 10.56 -13.49
N ASP A 178 19.81 11.55 -12.58
CA ASP A 178 20.72 11.77 -11.45
C ASP A 178 22.20 11.99 -11.86
N VAL A 179 22.44 12.99 -12.70
CA VAL A 179 23.79 13.28 -13.18
C VAL A 179 24.65 13.93 -12.10
N SER A 180 25.91 13.53 -12.00
CA SER A 180 26.87 14.06 -11.02
C SER A 180 27.70 15.24 -11.54
N SER A 181 27.71 15.47 -12.85
CA SER A 181 28.42 16.57 -13.50
C SER A 181 27.85 16.86 -14.89
N CYS A 182 28.03 18.10 -15.36
CA CYS A 182 27.55 18.57 -16.66
C CYS A 182 28.73 18.99 -17.53
N ALA A 183 28.80 18.46 -18.75
CA ALA A 183 29.81 18.87 -19.72
C ALA A 183 29.54 20.28 -20.28
N THR A 184 28.27 20.69 -20.32
CA THR A 184 27.81 22.00 -20.76
C THR A 184 26.64 22.41 -19.87
N GLY A 185 26.55 23.70 -19.52
CA GLY A 185 25.57 24.22 -18.56
C GLY A 185 25.97 24.07 -17.09
N SER A 186 25.00 24.20 -16.20
CA SER A 186 25.16 24.15 -14.74
C SER A 186 24.42 22.96 -14.14
N LEU A 187 25.04 22.27 -13.17
CA LEU A 187 24.36 21.22 -12.40
C LEU A 187 23.35 21.85 -11.43
N VAL A 188 22.09 21.44 -11.55
CA VAL A 188 20.99 21.81 -10.64
C VAL A 188 20.36 20.55 -10.05
N TYR A 189 19.62 20.70 -8.96
CA TYR A 189 18.91 19.60 -8.34
C TYR A 189 17.40 19.81 -8.46
N LEU A 190 16.71 18.85 -9.08
CA LEU A 190 15.26 18.78 -9.16
C LEU A 190 14.82 17.50 -8.46
N GLN A 191 13.87 17.59 -7.53
CA GLN A 191 13.38 16.46 -6.73
C GLN A 191 14.51 15.61 -6.07
N GLY A 192 15.60 16.26 -5.65
CA GLY A 192 16.75 15.58 -5.03
C GLY A 192 17.70 14.87 -6.00
N LYS A 193 17.48 15.00 -7.31
CA LYS A 193 18.26 14.38 -8.39
C LYS A 193 19.03 15.43 -9.18
N GLY A 194 20.29 15.12 -9.54
CA GLY A 194 21.12 16.01 -10.35
C GLY A 194 20.65 16.07 -11.81
N VAL A 195 20.52 17.26 -12.38
CA VAL A 195 20.10 17.53 -13.78
C VAL A 195 20.96 18.66 -14.35
N CYS A 196 21.28 18.60 -15.64
CA CYS A 196 22.02 19.69 -16.30
C CYS A 196 21.07 20.78 -16.81
N ARG A 197 21.24 22.02 -16.31
CA ARG A 197 20.58 23.20 -16.86
C ARG A 197 21.44 23.85 -17.93
N LEU A 198 20.97 23.83 -19.17
CA LEU A 198 21.65 24.39 -20.33
C LEU A 198 21.27 25.87 -20.50
N ASP A 199 22.28 26.73 -20.58
CA ASP A 199 22.09 28.17 -20.82
C ASP A 199 21.92 28.43 -22.33
N ILE A 200 20.77 28.02 -22.87
CA ILE A 200 20.39 28.18 -24.29
C ILE A 200 19.43 29.37 -24.41
N ALA A 201 19.61 30.21 -25.43
CA ALA A 201 18.71 31.33 -25.70
C ALA A 201 17.31 30.81 -26.07
N THR A 202 16.26 31.42 -25.49
CA THR A 202 14.85 31.00 -25.59
C THR A 202 14.27 30.89 -27.02
N ALA A 203 14.97 31.37 -28.04
CA ALA A 203 14.54 31.33 -29.44
C ALA A 203 14.88 30.00 -30.16
N GLU A 204 15.68 29.12 -29.55
CA GLU A 204 16.05 27.80 -30.07
C GLU A 204 15.88 26.72 -28.99
N ASP A 205 14.75 26.70 -28.27
CA ASP A 205 14.55 25.77 -27.16
C ASP A 205 14.49 24.31 -27.66
N PRO A 206 15.48 23.45 -27.36
CA PRO A 206 15.50 22.08 -27.86
C PRO A 206 14.49 21.21 -27.12
N ALA A 207 14.07 20.11 -27.74
CA ALA A 207 13.36 19.04 -27.05
C ALA A 207 14.13 18.60 -25.80
N ILE A 208 13.43 18.21 -24.73
CA ILE A 208 14.07 17.72 -23.49
C ILE A 208 15.13 16.68 -23.85
N VAL A 209 16.33 16.84 -23.28
CA VAL A 209 17.40 15.85 -23.45
C VAL A 209 17.14 14.69 -22.50
N MET A 210 16.86 13.54 -23.09
CA MET A 210 16.44 12.33 -22.39
C MET A 210 17.55 11.28 -22.39
N ARG A 211 17.47 10.35 -21.42
CA ARG A 211 18.19 9.08 -21.42
C ARG A 211 17.17 7.95 -21.59
N ASP A 212 17.35 7.11 -22.61
CA ASP A 212 16.52 5.93 -22.82
C ASP A 212 16.82 4.84 -21.77
N HIS A 213 15.78 4.14 -21.35
CA HIS A 213 15.90 2.95 -20.50
C HIS A 213 16.12 1.69 -21.38
N ASP A 214 17.38 1.35 -21.72
CA ASP A 214 17.74 0.05 -22.33
C ASP A 214 18.22 -0.91 -21.22
N PRO A 215 17.43 -1.92 -20.82
CA PRO A 215 17.77 -2.80 -19.71
C PRO A 215 18.89 -3.82 -20.01
N ASP A 216 19.39 -3.88 -21.25
CA ASP A 216 20.35 -4.92 -21.69
C ASP A 216 21.79 -4.44 -21.96
N LYS A 217 22.14 -3.19 -21.61
CA LYS A 217 23.51 -2.67 -21.81
C LYS A 217 24.16 -2.17 -20.53
N ASN A 218 25.00 -3.03 -19.95
CA ASN A 218 26.07 -2.64 -19.03
C ASN A 218 27.17 -1.88 -19.79
N GLU A 219 26.91 -0.64 -20.22
CA GLU A 219 27.96 0.27 -20.69
C GLU A 219 28.09 1.47 -19.73
N ASP A 220 29.31 1.69 -19.26
CA ASP A 220 29.75 2.88 -18.54
C ASP A 220 29.45 4.17 -19.35
N PRO A 221 29.23 5.32 -18.68
CA PRO A 221 28.52 6.46 -19.25
C PRO A 221 29.27 7.11 -20.42
N LEU A 222 28.67 7.07 -21.61
CA LEU A 222 28.91 8.07 -22.66
C LEU A 222 28.14 9.33 -22.30
N THR A 223 28.87 10.37 -21.91
CA THR A 223 28.37 11.73 -21.80
C THR A 223 27.67 12.13 -23.10
N PRO A 224 26.48 12.77 -23.07
CA PRO A 224 25.86 13.27 -24.29
C PRO A 224 26.75 14.36 -24.89
N MET A 225 27.45 14.03 -25.98
CA MET A 225 28.16 15.01 -26.80
C MET A 225 27.15 15.76 -27.67
N ALA A 226 26.70 16.92 -27.20
CA ALA A 226 26.23 17.98 -28.08
C ALA A 226 27.42 18.87 -28.43
N THR A 227 28.02 18.66 -29.61
CA THR A 227 29.10 19.51 -30.12
C THR A 227 28.51 20.78 -30.72
N VAL A 228 28.64 21.92 -30.04
CA VAL A 228 28.43 23.25 -30.62
C VAL A 228 29.77 23.99 -30.60
N GLY A 229 30.33 24.22 -31.79
CA GLY A 229 31.64 24.84 -31.95
C GLY A 229 31.59 26.36 -31.85
N VAL A 230 32.45 26.95 -31.01
CA VAL A 230 32.72 28.39 -31.00
C VAL A 230 34.23 28.62 -30.88
N ILE A 231 34.81 29.32 -31.85
CA ILE A 231 36.22 29.75 -31.95
C ILE A 231 36.35 31.14 -31.34
N ILE A 232 37.31 31.39 -30.43
CA ILE A 232 37.74 32.76 -30.03
C ILE A 232 39.28 32.78 -29.80
N PRO A 233 39.99 33.90 -30.15
CA PRO A 233 41.41 33.91 -30.54
C PRO A 233 42.41 34.20 -29.42
N THR A 234 43.70 34.12 -29.80
CA THR A 234 44.91 34.10 -28.97
C THR A 234 45.56 35.46 -28.67
N LEU A 235 46.50 35.43 -27.69
CA LEU A 235 47.69 36.28 -27.44
C LEU A 235 47.56 37.50 -26.49
N PRO A 236 48.66 38.05 -25.91
CA PRO A 236 49.96 37.46 -25.52
C PRO A 236 50.59 37.94 -24.17
N GLY A 237 51.55 37.14 -23.66
CA GLY A 237 52.94 37.50 -23.28
C GLY A 237 53.28 38.55 -22.19
N SER A 238 54.17 38.18 -21.26
CA SER A 238 55.17 39.07 -20.61
C SER A 238 56.13 38.22 -19.73
N SER A 239 57.40 38.01 -20.13
CA SER A 239 58.63 38.78 -19.86
C SER A 239 59.27 38.59 -18.47
N ASN A 240 60.53 38.13 -18.52
CA ASN A 240 61.45 37.83 -17.42
C ASN A 240 61.86 39.11 -16.69
N ASN A 241 61.49 39.23 -15.41
CA ASN A 241 62.33 39.84 -14.34
C ASN A 241 61.86 39.48 -12.91
N THR A 242 60.79 38.69 -12.75
CA THR A 242 60.21 38.32 -11.44
C THR A 242 60.88 37.11 -10.75
N LYS A 243 61.89 36.47 -11.38
CA LYS A 243 62.45 35.19 -10.89
C LYS A 243 63.43 35.30 -9.71
N LYS A 244 63.88 36.50 -9.32
CA LYS A 244 64.83 36.66 -8.20
C LYS A 244 64.18 36.89 -6.83
N TYR A 245 62.97 37.44 -6.77
CA TYR A 245 62.26 37.66 -5.50
C TYR A 245 61.34 36.48 -5.10
N ILE A 246 60.92 35.67 -6.08
CA ILE A 246 60.07 34.49 -5.84
C ILE A 246 60.82 33.40 -5.07
N ILE A 247 62.12 33.18 -5.35
CA ILE A 247 62.90 32.12 -4.70
C ILE A 247 63.15 32.43 -3.21
N ALA A 248 63.34 33.68 -2.83
CA ALA A 248 63.50 34.08 -1.44
C ALA A 248 62.19 33.96 -0.64
N ALA A 249 61.04 34.27 -1.26
CA ALA A 249 59.72 34.11 -0.64
C ALA A 249 59.34 32.63 -0.41
N ILE A 250 59.71 31.73 -1.33
CA ILE A 250 59.45 30.29 -1.21
C ILE A 250 60.19 29.68 -0.01
N VAL A 251 61.44 30.08 0.25
CA VAL A 251 62.21 29.53 1.38
C VAL A 251 61.60 29.93 2.72
N VAL A 252 61.13 31.17 2.86
CA VAL A 252 60.46 31.63 4.10
C VAL A 252 59.11 30.93 4.30
N LEU A 253 58.33 30.75 3.23
CA LEU A 253 57.05 30.05 3.28
C LEU A 253 57.19 28.55 3.61
N VAL A 254 58.26 27.91 3.15
CA VAL A 254 58.55 26.49 3.48
C VAL A 254 58.90 26.35 4.97
N VAL A 255 59.71 27.26 5.54
CA VAL A 255 60.06 27.20 6.97
C VAL A 255 58.84 27.47 7.85
N VAL A 256 58.01 28.46 7.50
CA VAL A 256 56.75 28.73 8.22
C VAL A 256 55.77 27.56 8.08
N GLY A 257 55.68 26.95 6.90
CA GLY A 257 54.84 25.78 6.64
C GLY A 257 55.26 24.55 7.45
N VAL A 258 56.56 24.32 7.65
CA VAL A 258 57.06 23.22 8.50
C VAL A 258 56.72 23.46 9.96
N ILE A 259 56.85 24.71 10.45
CA ILE A 259 56.50 25.04 11.85
C ILE A 259 54.99 24.88 12.09
N ILE A 260 54.16 25.37 11.16
CA ILE A 260 52.69 25.19 11.24
C ILE A 260 52.32 23.71 11.14
N GLY A 261 53.01 22.93 10.29
CA GLY A 261 52.80 21.49 10.17
C GLY A 261 53.13 20.71 11.46
N VAL A 262 54.23 21.06 12.13
CA VAL A 262 54.60 20.45 13.41
C VAL A 262 53.61 20.83 14.51
N ILE A 263 53.17 22.08 14.57
CA ILE A 263 52.15 22.53 15.53
C ILE A 263 50.82 21.80 15.26
N ALA A 264 50.41 21.69 13.99
CA ALA A 264 49.21 20.98 13.59
C ALA A 264 49.24 19.49 13.99
N LEU A 265 50.38 18.82 13.82
CA LEU A 265 50.58 17.42 14.22
C LEU A 265 50.53 17.24 15.74
N ILE A 266 51.10 18.17 16.51
CA ILE A 266 51.02 18.14 17.98
C ILE A 266 49.58 18.38 18.43
N SER A 267 48.85 19.33 17.84
CA SER A 267 47.43 19.55 18.14
C SER A 267 46.55 18.37 17.74
N LEU A 268 46.83 17.70 16.62
CA LEU A 268 46.12 16.46 16.23
C LEU A 268 46.40 15.31 17.20
N GLY A 269 47.63 15.21 17.73
CA GLY A 269 47.98 14.23 18.75
C GLY A 269 47.25 14.48 20.08
N ILE A 270 47.13 15.75 20.50
CA ILE A 270 46.41 16.13 21.73
C ILE A 270 44.89 15.91 21.55
N VAL A 271 44.32 16.32 20.41
CA VAL A 271 42.89 16.11 20.10
C VAL A 271 42.59 14.62 19.99
N GLY A 272 43.46 13.83 19.36
CA GLY A 272 43.34 12.37 19.30
C GLY A 272 43.45 11.69 20.68
N GLY A 273 44.34 12.18 21.54
CA GLY A 273 44.48 11.71 22.92
C GLY A 273 43.26 12.01 23.78
N ILE A 274 42.70 13.22 23.66
CA ILE A 274 41.46 13.62 24.34
C ILE A 274 40.27 12.82 23.79
N ALA A 275 40.17 12.65 22.48
CA ALA A 275 39.12 11.86 21.85
C ALA A 275 39.17 10.39 22.29
N ARG A 276 40.37 9.81 22.44
CA ARG A 276 40.55 8.45 22.96
C ARG A 276 40.21 8.34 24.44
N ALA A 277 40.60 9.31 25.27
CA ALA A 277 40.21 9.35 26.68
C ALA A 277 38.70 9.51 26.86
N VAL A 278 38.04 10.31 26.02
CA VAL A 278 36.57 10.45 25.97
C VAL A 278 35.92 9.16 25.47
N TYR A 279 36.49 8.50 24.46
CA TYR A 279 36.02 7.21 23.98
C TYR A 279 36.13 6.10 25.04
N ASP A 280 37.24 6.05 25.77
CA ASP A 280 37.47 5.10 26.87
C ASP A 280 36.59 5.41 28.09
N TYR A 281 36.34 6.69 28.37
CA TYR A 281 35.38 7.13 29.39
C TYR A 281 33.94 6.78 29.03
N ILE A 282 33.52 7.03 27.78
CA ILE A 282 32.19 6.68 27.27
C ILE A 282 32.01 5.16 27.19
N SER A 283 33.04 4.41 26.80
CA SER A 283 32.97 2.95 26.69
C SER A 283 32.89 2.27 28.06
N SER A 284 33.67 2.75 29.05
CA SER A 284 33.58 2.28 30.43
C SER A 284 32.26 2.66 31.10
N TRP A 285 31.70 3.83 30.77
CA TRP A 285 30.36 4.24 31.20
C TRP A 285 29.25 3.41 30.53
N ARG A 286 29.41 3.03 29.26
CA ARG A 286 28.55 2.07 28.54
C ARG A 286 28.56 0.69 29.20
N GLN A 287 29.73 0.18 29.57
CA GLN A 287 29.86 -1.11 30.27
C GLN A 287 29.20 -1.10 31.66
N LYS A 288 29.22 0.05 32.35
CA LYS A 288 28.59 0.21 33.67
C LYS A 288 27.05 0.29 33.59
N ARG A 289 26.49 0.79 32.48
CA ARG A 289 25.04 0.74 32.18
C ARG A 289 24.54 -0.64 31.75
N HIS A 290 25.39 -1.48 31.15
CA HIS A 290 25.02 -2.82 30.68
C HIS A 290 24.76 -3.85 31.79
N ARG A 291 24.82 -3.47 33.07
CA ARG A 291 24.54 -4.38 34.19
C ARG A 291 23.18 -4.18 34.87
N GLU A 292 22.42 -3.14 34.52
CA GLU A 292 21.17 -2.81 35.24
C GLU A 292 19.97 -2.44 34.34
N GLY A 293 19.99 -2.73 33.04
CA GLY A 293 18.83 -2.52 32.17
C GLY A 293 18.70 -3.61 31.11
N LEU A 294 17.84 -4.60 31.36
CA LEU A 294 17.30 -5.47 30.31
C LEU A 294 16.21 -4.69 29.55
N HIS A 295 16.21 -4.85 28.22
CA HIS A 295 15.37 -4.23 27.18
C HIS A 295 15.85 -2.88 26.61
N GLU A 296 16.74 -2.96 25.61
CA GLU A 296 16.55 -2.40 24.26
C GLU A 296 17.79 -2.70 23.41
N GLU A 297 17.69 -3.65 22.48
CA GLU A 297 18.70 -3.88 21.45
C GLU A 297 18.13 -3.49 20.07
N THR A 298 18.50 -2.32 19.56
CA THR A 298 18.60 -2.07 18.12
C THR A 298 20.01 -2.44 17.65
N PRO A 299 20.22 -3.48 16.80
CA PRO A 299 21.54 -3.85 16.33
C PRO A 299 21.89 -3.04 15.07
N LEU A 300 22.60 -1.93 15.25
CA LEU A 300 23.52 -1.42 14.25
C LEU A 300 24.68 -2.41 14.16
N PHE A 301 24.58 -3.41 13.27
CA PHE A 301 25.63 -4.27 12.67
C PHE A 301 25.01 -5.64 12.33
N PHE A 302 24.05 -5.68 11.40
CA PHE A 302 23.51 -6.95 10.91
C PHE A 302 24.42 -7.58 9.85
N ASP A 303 24.72 -8.86 10.05
CA ASP A 303 25.10 -9.83 9.03
C ASP A 303 24.19 -9.71 7.79
N GLN A 304 24.73 -9.92 6.59
CA GLN A 304 24.02 -9.77 5.32
C GLN A 304 22.79 -10.69 5.27
N ALA A 305 22.85 -11.86 5.90
CA ALA A 305 21.71 -12.77 6.04
C ALA A 305 20.57 -12.21 6.93
N ALA A 306 20.92 -11.53 8.01
CA ALA A 306 19.94 -10.95 8.92
C ALA A 306 19.31 -9.66 8.36
N ARG A 307 20.07 -8.86 7.57
CA ARG A 307 19.49 -7.76 6.78
C ARG A 307 18.50 -8.27 5.74
N ALA A 308 18.85 -9.33 5.01
CA ALA A 308 17.94 -9.95 4.05
C ALA A 308 16.67 -10.49 4.74
N SER A 309 16.79 -11.10 5.92
CA SER A 309 15.64 -11.53 6.73
C SER A 309 14.76 -10.35 7.15
N TYR A 310 15.35 -9.25 7.62
CA TYR A 310 14.61 -8.06 8.04
C TYR A 310 13.96 -7.32 6.87
N GLN A 311 14.64 -7.21 5.73
CA GLN A 311 14.06 -6.68 4.49
C GLN A 311 12.89 -7.55 4.01
N LYS A 312 13.05 -8.87 4.03
CA LYS A 312 11.97 -9.81 3.69
C LYS A 312 10.78 -9.70 4.65
N GLU A 313 11.02 -9.49 5.95
CA GLU A 313 9.97 -9.20 6.92
C GLU A 313 9.30 -7.85 6.65
N MET A 314 10.06 -6.80 6.31
CA MET A 314 9.50 -5.49 5.97
C MET A 314 8.69 -5.50 4.66
N GLU A 315 9.17 -6.18 3.61
CA GLU A 315 8.43 -6.38 2.37
C GLU A 315 7.16 -7.21 2.60
N ALA A 316 7.23 -8.23 3.47
CA ALA A 316 6.05 -8.98 3.89
C ALA A 316 5.05 -8.10 4.68
N VAL A 317 5.55 -7.22 5.56
CA VAL A 317 4.73 -6.24 6.29
C VAL A 317 4.06 -5.30 5.29
N ASP A 318 4.77 -4.76 4.31
CA ASP A 318 4.21 -3.82 3.33
C ASP A 318 3.16 -4.49 2.42
N ARG A 319 3.38 -5.76 2.04
CA ARG A 319 2.40 -6.58 1.32
C ARG A 319 1.15 -6.90 2.16
N LEU A 320 1.32 -7.19 3.45
CA LEU A 320 0.22 -7.58 4.33
C LEU A 320 -0.54 -6.41 4.93
N PHE A 321 0.18 -5.32 5.18
CA PHE A 321 -0.27 -4.07 5.72
C PHE A 321 0.13 -2.96 4.75
N PRO A 322 -0.51 -2.87 3.56
CA PRO A 322 -0.41 -1.65 2.79
C PRO A 322 -0.78 -0.52 3.73
N SER A 323 0.03 0.54 3.80
CA SER A 323 -0.13 1.65 4.75
C SER A 323 -1.53 2.30 4.73
N ASN A 324 -2.36 1.92 3.76
CA ASN A 324 -3.72 2.40 3.51
C ASN A 324 -4.83 1.34 3.68
N ASP A 325 -4.61 0.15 4.28
CA ASP A 325 -5.73 -0.77 4.53
C ASP A 325 -6.73 -0.13 5.51
N PRO A 326 -7.93 0.27 5.03
CA PRO A 326 -8.82 1.12 5.81
C PRO A 326 -9.36 0.41 7.04
N VAL A 327 -9.48 -0.92 6.99
CA VAL A 327 -10.00 -1.73 8.10
C VAL A 327 -8.96 -1.77 9.22
N LEU A 328 -7.72 -2.08 8.87
CA LEU A 328 -6.64 -2.21 9.85
C LEU A 328 -6.25 -0.88 10.45
N VAL A 329 -6.31 0.21 9.67
CA VAL A 329 -6.06 1.58 10.17
C VAL A 329 -7.18 2.01 11.12
N THR A 330 -8.45 1.79 10.76
CA THR A 330 -9.60 2.19 11.58
C THR A 330 -9.60 1.51 12.94
N TRP A 331 -9.25 0.23 12.98
CA TRP A 331 -9.27 -0.57 14.20
C TRP A 331 -7.89 -0.71 14.87
N ARG A 332 -6.90 0.08 14.43
CA ARG A 332 -5.54 0.05 15.00
C ARG A 332 -5.57 0.59 16.42
N VAL A 333 -5.05 -0.19 17.36
CA VAL A 333 -4.77 0.25 18.73
C VAL A 333 -3.26 0.28 18.97
N ASP A 334 -2.83 1.12 19.89
CA ASP A 334 -1.43 1.18 20.29
C ASP A 334 -1.01 -0.15 20.92
N TYR A 335 0.12 -0.71 20.48
CA TYR A 335 0.59 -2.01 20.96
C TYR A 335 0.86 -1.98 22.48
N ASP A 336 1.48 -0.90 22.96
CA ASP A 336 1.83 -0.75 24.38
C ASP A 336 0.62 -0.52 25.29
N SER A 337 -0.54 -0.20 24.71
CA SER A 337 -1.80 -0.07 25.44
C SER A 337 -2.45 -1.41 25.78
N VAL A 338 -1.97 -2.52 25.19
CA VAL A 338 -2.49 -3.88 25.39
C VAL A 338 -1.52 -4.69 26.26
N THR A 339 -1.96 -5.07 27.45
CA THR A 339 -1.15 -5.88 28.38
C THR A 339 -1.62 -7.32 28.42
N LEU A 340 -0.72 -8.27 28.13
CA LEU A 340 -1.00 -9.70 28.26
C LEU A 340 -0.83 -10.14 29.72
N VAL A 341 -1.86 -10.74 30.31
CA VAL A 341 -1.89 -11.12 31.72
C VAL A 341 -1.71 -12.62 31.91
N LYS A 342 -2.52 -13.43 31.23
CA LYS A 342 -2.51 -14.89 31.41
C LYS A 342 -2.95 -15.62 30.15
N LYS A 343 -2.13 -16.56 29.68
CA LYS A 343 -2.51 -17.48 28.62
C LYS A 343 -3.68 -18.38 29.05
N ILE A 344 -4.74 -18.41 28.25
CA ILE A 344 -5.96 -19.20 28.50
C ILE A 344 -6.16 -20.35 27.52
N ALA A 345 -5.62 -20.24 26.30
CA ALA A 345 -5.68 -21.30 25.32
C ALA A 345 -4.46 -21.29 24.40
N GLN A 346 -4.14 -22.45 23.84
CA GLN A 346 -3.19 -22.63 22.74
C GLN A 346 -3.84 -23.56 21.73
N GLY A 347 -3.99 -23.08 20.50
CA GLY A 347 -4.43 -23.86 19.34
C GLY A 347 -3.24 -24.30 18.49
N ALA A 348 -3.54 -24.89 17.33
CA ALA A 348 -2.52 -25.31 16.38
C ALA A 348 -1.77 -24.12 15.74
N PHE A 349 -2.45 -22.99 15.57
CA PHE A 349 -1.94 -21.84 14.81
C PHE A 349 -1.71 -20.58 15.65
N GLY A 350 -2.09 -20.59 16.93
CA GLY A 350 -2.02 -19.40 17.77
C GLY A 350 -2.34 -19.65 19.23
N GLU A 351 -2.23 -18.61 20.02
CA GLU A 351 -2.54 -18.63 21.44
C GLU A 351 -3.46 -17.46 21.83
N VAL A 352 -4.26 -17.69 22.87
CA VAL A 352 -5.21 -16.72 23.39
C VAL A 352 -4.84 -16.41 24.83
N TRP A 353 -4.76 -15.12 25.14
CA TRP A 353 -4.43 -14.58 26.43
C TRP A 353 -5.61 -13.77 26.97
N VAL A 354 -5.79 -13.80 28.29
CA VAL A 354 -6.45 -12.71 29.01
C VAL A 354 -5.49 -11.55 29.02
N GLY A 355 -5.98 -10.38 28.65
CA GLY A 355 -5.25 -9.13 28.71
C GLY A 355 -6.07 -7.99 29.29
N GLN A 356 -5.47 -6.80 29.28
CA GLN A 356 -6.10 -5.55 29.68
C GLN A 356 -5.84 -4.48 28.62
N TYR A 357 -6.90 -3.75 28.26
CA TYR A 357 -6.88 -2.63 27.33
C TYR A 357 -7.76 -1.51 27.90
N HIS A 358 -7.21 -0.30 28.10
CA HIS A 358 -7.89 0.82 28.77
C HIS A 358 -8.64 0.42 30.07
N ASN A 359 -7.95 -0.30 30.96
CA ASN A 359 -8.50 -0.88 32.19
C ASN A 359 -9.63 -1.92 32.03
N THR A 360 -10.02 -2.26 30.81
CA THR A 360 -11.03 -3.27 30.51
C THR A 360 -10.37 -4.62 30.26
N ARG A 361 -10.96 -5.70 30.78
CA ARG A 361 -10.47 -7.06 30.52
C ARG A 361 -10.83 -7.47 29.09
N VAL A 362 -9.83 -7.94 28.35
CA VAL A 362 -9.95 -8.37 26.95
C VAL A 362 -9.38 -9.77 26.77
N ALA A 363 -9.78 -10.42 25.69
CA ALA A 363 -9.07 -11.58 25.17
C ALA A 363 -8.19 -11.13 24.00
N VAL A 364 -6.96 -11.63 23.97
CA VAL A 364 -5.96 -11.27 22.96
C VAL A 364 -5.49 -12.53 22.26
N LYS A 365 -5.76 -12.63 20.96
CA LYS A 365 -5.29 -13.72 20.10
C LYS A 365 -4.01 -13.27 19.41
N ARG A 366 -2.99 -14.14 19.39
CA ARG A 366 -1.74 -13.91 18.64
C ARG A 366 -1.23 -15.21 18.03
N LEU A 367 -0.43 -15.12 16.97
CA LEU A 367 0.23 -16.27 16.36
C LEU A 367 1.33 -16.82 17.28
N LEU A 368 1.63 -18.11 17.14
CA LEU A 368 2.77 -18.72 17.83
C LEU A 368 4.05 -18.23 17.16
N GLN A 369 4.98 -17.67 17.94
CA GLN A 369 6.21 -17.04 17.45
C GLN A 369 7.07 -17.98 16.58
N ASP A 370 7.02 -19.29 16.82
CA ASP A 370 7.75 -20.32 16.06
C ASP A 370 7.03 -20.79 14.79
N GLN A 371 5.78 -20.41 14.58
CA GLN A 371 4.94 -20.79 13.42
C GLN A 371 4.54 -19.58 12.57
N VAL A 372 5.15 -18.41 12.80
CA VAL A 372 4.85 -17.20 12.00
C VAL A 372 5.44 -17.39 10.60
N SER A 373 4.55 -17.62 9.65
CA SER A 373 4.82 -17.58 8.22
C SER A 373 3.97 -16.49 7.56
N LEU A 374 4.32 -16.11 6.33
CA LEU A 374 3.52 -15.16 5.55
C LEU A 374 2.08 -15.65 5.41
N ALA A 375 1.90 -16.93 5.03
CA ALA A 375 0.57 -17.55 4.88
C ALA A 375 -0.22 -17.56 6.19
N ALA A 376 0.40 -17.95 7.31
CA ALA A 376 -0.28 -17.92 8.62
C ALA A 376 -0.68 -16.50 9.04
N SER A 377 0.13 -15.50 8.67
CA SER A 377 -0.16 -14.08 8.91
C SER A 377 -1.30 -13.57 8.02
N GLU A 378 -1.36 -14.00 6.76
CA GLU A 378 -2.46 -13.72 5.83
C GLU A 378 -3.79 -14.27 6.33
N ASP A 379 -3.82 -15.53 6.76
CA ASP A 379 -5.02 -16.17 7.29
C ASP A 379 -5.48 -15.50 8.59
N PHE A 380 -4.54 -15.17 9.48
CA PHE A 380 -4.84 -14.44 10.71
C PHE A 380 -5.39 -13.05 10.42
N LEU A 381 -4.85 -12.35 9.43
CA LEU A 381 -5.31 -11.03 9.04
C LEU A 381 -6.69 -11.08 8.37
N ARG A 382 -6.97 -12.11 7.57
CA ARG A 382 -8.29 -12.37 7.00
C ARG A 382 -9.32 -12.56 8.11
N GLU A 383 -8.99 -13.33 9.15
CA GLU A 383 -9.83 -13.49 10.33
C GLU A 383 -10.07 -12.16 11.05
N VAL A 384 -9.02 -11.37 11.29
CA VAL A 384 -9.12 -10.04 11.91
C VAL A 384 -10.06 -9.13 11.11
N LYS A 385 -9.88 -9.08 9.79
CA LYS A 385 -10.72 -8.27 8.90
C LYS A 385 -12.18 -8.71 8.94
N LEU A 386 -12.45 -10.02 8.91
CA LEU A 386 -13.82 -10.52 9.05
C LEU A 386 -14.44 -10.09 10.38
N MET A 387 -13.72 -10.26 11.49
CA MET A 387 -14.20 -9.85 12.82
C MET A 387 -14.45 -8.35 12.92
N ALA A 388 -13.58 -7.52 12.34
CA ALA A 388 -13.68 -6.07 12.37
C ALA A 388 -14.92 -5.51 11.66
N TRP A 389 -15.50 -6.25 10.72
CA TRP A 389 -16.71 -5.85 10.00
C TRP A 389 -18.02 -6.30 10.67
N MET A 390 -17.94 -7.22 11.64
CA MET A 390 -19.12 -7.80 12.27
C MET A 390 -19.51 -7.05 13.53
N GLU A 391 -20.76 -6.58 13.56
CA GLU A 391 -21.36 -5.94 14.72
C GLU A 391 -22.72 -6.56 15.00
N HIS A 392 -22.77 -7.43 16.03
CA HIS A 392 -24.01 -8.06 16.46
C HIS A 392 -23.92 -8.47 17.94
N PRO A 393 -24.99 -8.34 18.75
CA PRO A 393 -24.97 -8.68 20.18
C PRO A 393 -24.64 -10.15 20.48
N LYS A 394 -24.77 -11.04 19.50
CA LYS A 394 -24.48 -12.49 19.62
C LYS A 394 -23.22 -12.93 18.89
N ILE A 395 -22.45 -11.99 18.37
CA ILE A 395 -21.10 -12.21 17.86
C ILE A 395 -20.11 -11.62 18.89
N VAL A 396 -18.98 -12.30 19.10
CA VAL A 396 -17.92 -11.80 19.97
C VAL A 396 -17.37 -10.51 19.37
N GLN A 397 -17.45 -9.43 20.13
CA GLN A 397 -17.11 -8.09 19.69
C GLN A 397 -15.60 -7.94 19.48
N PHE A 398 -15.24 -7.46 18.31
CA PHE A 398 -13.90 -7.02 17.99
C PHE A 398 -13.61 -5.66 18.64
N VAL A 399 -12.44 -5.52 19.25
CA VAL A 399 -12.03 -4.30 19.96
C VAL A 399 -10.95 -3.57 19.17
N GLY A 400 -10.01 -4.30 18.57
CA GLY A 400 -8.95 -3.69 17.76
C GLY A 400 -7.85 -4.66 17.40
N VAL A 401 -6.90 -4.16 16.61
CA VAL A 401 -5.70 -4.89 16.19
C VAL A 401 -4.45 -4.06 16.51
N ALA A 402 -3.42 -4.70 17.02
CA ALA A 402 -2.17 -4.06 17.40
C ALA A 402 -0.98 -4.83 16.82
N TRP A 403 0.02 -4.13 16.29
CA TRP A 403 1.25 -4.75 15.81
C TRP A 403 2.40 -3.74 15.78
N THR A 404 3.60 -4.25 16.05
CA THR A 404 4.88 -3.57 15.79
C THR A 404 5.64 -4.29 14.68
N LYS A 405 5.59 -5.63 14.69
CA LYS A 405 6.11 -6.55 13.68
C LYS A 405 5.04 -7.59 13.35
N LEU A 406 5.17 -8.27 12.21
CA LEU A 406 4.28 -9.39 11.83
C LEU A 406 4.15 -10.45 12.93
N VAL A 407 5.28 -10.80 13.55
CA VAL A 407 5.37 -11.86 14.57
C VAL A 407 4.65 -11.53 15.88
N ASP A 408 4.38 -10.25 16.13
CA ASP A 408 3.77 -9.76 17.36
C ASP A 408 2.35 -9.22 17.12
N MET A 409 1.68 -9.62 16.03
CA MET A 409 0.32 -9.17 15.76
C MET A 409 -0.66 -9.66 16.84
N LEU A 410 -1.46 -8.75 17.37
CA LEU A 410 -2.47 -8.97 18.40
C LEU A 410 -3.85 -8.63 17.86
N ALA A 411 -4.77 -9.59 17.90
CA ALA A 411 -6.20 -9.34 17.73
C ALA A 411 -6.85 -9.24 19.10
N VAL A 412 -7.43 -8.07 19.40
CA VAL A 412 -8.06 -7.76 20.68
C VAL A 412 -9.57 -7.89 20.52
N ILE A 413 -10.18 -8.73 21.36
CA ILE A 413 -11.63 -8.99 21.38
C ILE A 413 -12.16 -8.91 22.82
N GLU A 414 -13.47 -8.80 22.97
CA GLU A 414 -14.08 -8.80 24.29
C GLU A 414 -13.77 -10.11 25.07
N TYR A 415 -13.57 -9.99 26.37
CA TYR A 415 -13.36 -11.15 27.23
C TYR A 415 -14.68 -11.77 27.67
N MET A 416 -14.84 -13.08 27.42
CA MET A 416 -16.03 -13.87 27.78
C MET A 416 -15.74 -14.69 29.06
N ASP A 417 -16.24 -14.23 30.21
CA ASP A 417 -15.85 -14.73 31.54
C ASP A 417 -16.39 -16.13 31.91
N GLY A 418 -17.35 -16.64 31.14
CA GLY A 418 -17.94 -17.97 31.29
C GLY A 418 -17.20 -19.09 30.56
N GLY A 419 -16.20 -18.75 29.73
CA GLY A 419 -15.46 -19.71 28.89
C GLY A 419 -16.33 -20.31 27.77
N ASP A 420 -15.91 -21.45 27.21
CA ASP A 420 -16.63 -22.10 26.11
C ASP A 420 -17.78 -23.02 26.58
N LEU A 421 -18.81 -23.14 25.74
CA LEU A 421 -19.99 -23.94 26.03
C LEU A 421 -19.66 -25.43 26.21
N ARG A 422 -18.69 -26.00 25.47
CA ARG A 422 -18.28 -27.40 25.62
C ARG A 422 -17.75 -27.67 27.02
N THR A 423 -16.91 -26.78 27.54
CA THR A 423 -16.38 -26.84 28.91
C THR A 423 -17.51 -26.76 29.93
N LEU A 424 -18.51 -25.88 29.72
CA LEU A 424 -19.68 -25.81 30.59
C LEU A 424 -20.49 -27.12 30.59
N LEU A 425 -20.75 -27.67 29.41
CA LEU A 425 -21.50 -28.92 29.21
C LEU A 425 -20.78 -30.12 29.87
N ASN A 426 -19.44 -30.13 29.87
CA ASN A 426 -18.65 -31.17 30.52
C ASN A 426 -18.60 -31.02 32.06
N LYS A 427 -18.65 -29.79 32.59
CA LYS A 427 -18.43 -29.50 34.02
C LYS A 427 -19.68 -29.60 34.90
N LYS A 428 -20.90 -29.54 34.35
CA LYS A 428 -22.13 -29.42 35.15
C LYS A 428 -23.06 -30.62 35.02
N SER A 429 -23.61 -31.07 36.14
CA SER A 429 -24.72 -32.02 36.18
C SER A 429 -25.98 -31.42 35.53
N PRO A 430 -26.84 -32.23 34.87
CA PRO A 430 -28.00 -31.76 34.09
C PRO A 430 -28.93 -30.77 34.82
N LYS A 431 -28.95 -30.79 36.15
CA LYS A 431 -29.77 -29.92 37.01
C LYS A 431 -29.43 -28.42 36.92
N ARG A 432 -28.24 -28.04 36.46
CA ARG A 432 -27.84 -26.62 36.33
C ARG A 432 -28.03 -26.03 34.93
N LEU A 433 -28.49 -26.83 33.97
CA LEU A 433 -28.79 -26.42 32.60
C LEU A 433 -30.17 -27.00 32.20
N PRO A 434 -31.26 -26.53 32.83
CA PRO A 434 -32.59 -27.04 32.54
C PRO A 434 -33.03 -26.68 31.12
N TRP A 435 -33.82 -27.56 30.51
CA TRP A 435 -34.57 -27.30 29.28
C TRP A 435 -35.90 -26.60 29.56
N GLU A 436 -36.50 -26.91 30.72
CA GLU A 436 -37.82 -26.45 31.12
C GLU A 436 -37.85 -24.94 31.40
N GLY A 437 -39.00 -24.31 31.14
CA GLY A 437 -39.27 -22.91 31.50
C GLY A 437 -38.42 -21.85 30.79
N GLY A 438 -37.81 -22.19 29.64
CA GLY A 438 -36.88 -21.27 28.96
C GLY A 438 -35.48 -21.25 29.58
N GLY A 439 -35.06 -22.37 30.18
CA GLY A 439 -33.76 -22.50 30.83
C GLY A 439 -32.56 -22.24 29.89
N LEU A 440 -31.38 -22.07 30.51
CA LEU A 440 -30.15 -21.58 29.87
C LEU A 440 -29.76 -22.32 28.58
N LYS A 441 -30.11 -23.61 28.40
CA LYS A 441 -29.84 -24.33 27.14
C LYS A 441 -30.61 -23.74 25.96
N LEU A 442 -31.89 -23.48 26.14
CA LEU A 442 -32.74 -22.91 25.09
C LEU A 442 -32.33 -21.48 24.79
N GLN A 443 -31.93 -20.73 25.83
CA GLN A 443 -31.37 -19.39 25.67
C GLN A 443 -30.10 -19.41 24.82
N TYR A 444 -29.13 -20.27 25.14
CA TYR A 444 -27.89 -20.37 24.35
C TYR A 444 -28.14 -20.85 22.92
N ALA A 445 -29.10 -21.76 22.71
CA ALA A 445 -29.48 -22.16 21.36
C ALA A 445 -30.06 -21.00 20.55
N ARG A 446 -30.93 -20.17 21.16
CA ARG A 446 -31.48 -18.96 20.52
C ARG A 446 -30.40 -17.93 20.23
N ASP A 447 -29.52 -17.66 21.21
CA ASP A 447 -28.39 -16.76 21.04
C ASP A 447 -27.52 -17.15 19.83
N VAL A 448 -27.27 -18.45 19.63
CA VAL A 448 -26.51 -18.97 18.49
C VAL A 448 -27.29 -18.85 17.18
N ILE A 449 -28.60 -19.14 17.18
CA ILE A 449 -29.45 -18.94 15.99
C ILE A 449 -29.42 -17.47 15.56
N ASP A 450 -29.57 -16.53 16.50
CA ASP A 450 -29.53 -15.10 16.21
C ASP A 450 -28.20 -14.69 15.57
N ALA A 451 -27.07 -15.26 16.04
CA ALA A 451 -25.77 -15.06 15.44
C ALA A 451 -25.69 -15.62 14.00
N ILE A 452 -26.20 -16.83 13.77
CA ILE A 452 -26.20 -17.49 12.45
C ILE A 452 -27.07 -16.71 11.45
N VAL A 453 -28.27 -16.29 11.87
CA VAL A 453 -29.16 -15.46 11.04
C VAL A 453 -28.47 -14.16 10.64
N TYR A 454 -27.77 -13.50 11.57
CA TYR A 454 -26.99 -12.32 11.26
C TYR A 454 -25.94 -12.61 10.17
N LEU A 455 -25.09 -13.63 10.35
CA LEU A 455 -24.05 -14.00 9.37
C LEU A 455 -24.63 -14.30 7.98
N HIS A 456 -25.74 -15.03 7.94
CA HIS A 456 -26.39 -15.45 6.69
C HIS A 456 -27.15 -14.30 6.01
N SER A 457 -27.44 -13.22 6.73
CA SER A 457 -28.09 -12.02 6.19
C SER A 457 -27.13 -11.00 5.58
N LEU A 458 -25.82 -11.14 5.82
CA LEU A 458 -24.81 -10.22 5.29
C LEU A 458 -24.67 -10.37 3.77
N SER A 459 -24.17 -9.32 3.12
CA SER A 459 -23.83 -9.30 1.70
C SER A 459 -22.37 -8.84 1.53
N PRO A 460 -21.44 -9.74 1.16
CA PRO A 460 -21.65 -11.16 0.85
C PRO A 460 -22.01 -12.01 2.08
N VAL A 461 -22.73 -13.11 1.85
CA VAL A 461 -23.11 -14.09 2.89
C VAL A 461 -21.87 -14.66 3.55
N ILE A 462 -21.83 -14.68 4.88
CA ILE A 462 -20.74 -15.29 5.65
C ILE A 462 -21.17 -16.67 6.14
N ILE A 463 -20.43 -17.70 5.75
CA ILE A 463 -20.61 -19.07 6.26
C ILE A 463 -19.54 -19.33 7.32
N HIS A 464 -19.93 -19.75 8.51
CA HIS A 464 -19.03 -19.94 9.64
C HIS A 464 -18.08 -21.13 9.43
N ARG A 465 -18.59 -22.26 8.93
CA ARG A 465 -17.88 -23.52 8.59
C ARG A 465 -17.26 -24.32 9.74
N ASP A 466 -17.05 -23.71 10.91
CA ASP A 466 -16.55 -24.40 12.11
C ASP A 466 -17.50 -24.23 13.32
N LEU A 467 -18.81 -24.27 13.09
CA LEU A 467 -19.78 -24.10 14.16
C LEU A 467 -19.75 -25.32 15.10
N LYS A 468 -19.35 -25.09 16.36
CA LYS A 468 -19.28 -26.13 17.39
C LYS A 468 -19.35 -25.52 18.79
N SER A 469 -19.71 -26.35 19.77
CA SER A 469 -19.78 -25.96 21.19
C SER A 469 -18.50 -25.36 21.80
N ARG A 470 -17.33 -25.52 21.17
CA ARG A 470 -16.08 -24.87 21.62
C ARG A 470 -15.93 -23.43 21.15
N ASN A 471 -16.64 -23.04 20.09
CA ASN A 471 -16.59 -21.72 19.47
C ASN A 471 -17.74 -20.82 19.97
N ILE A 472 -18.61 -21.36 20.83
CA ILE A 472 -19.65 -20.63 21.54
C ILE A 472 -19.08 -20.22 22.89
N LEU A 473 -18.82 -18.92 23.07
CA LEU A 473 -18.29 -18.34 24.29
C LEU A 473 -19.40 -17.76 25.16
N LEU A 474 -19.25 -17.87 26.47
CA LEU A 474 -20.26 -17.50 27.45
C LEU A 474 -19.80 -16.31 28.27
N ASP A 475 -20.73 -15.40 28.54
CA ASP A 475 -20.55 -14.28 29.45
C ASP A 475 -21.65 -14.30 30.51
N SER A 476 -21.28 -13.99 31.75
CA SER A 476 -22.16 -14.00 32.91
C SER A 476 -23.33 -13.02 32.82
N LYS A 477 -23.23 -12.00 31.95
CA LYS A 477 -24.22 -10.95 31.74
C LYS A 477 -24.80 -10.93 30.32
N LYS A 478 -23.97 -11.16 29.30
CA LYS A 478 -24.33 -11.02 27.87
C LYS A 478 -24.90 -12.30 27.25
N GLY A 479 -24.80 -13.45 27.94
CA GLY A 479 -25.27 -14.74 27.44
C GLY A 479 -24.24 -15.44 26.56
N ALA A 480 -24.70 -16.20 25.56
CA ALA A 480 -23.81 -16.84 24.61
C ALA A 480 -23.52 -15.93 23.42
N LYS A 481 -22.28 -16.01 22.92
CA LYS A 481 -21.85 -15.37 21.68
C LYS A 481 -21.02 -16.35 20.85
N LEU A 482 -21.16 -16.25 19.54
CA LEU A 482 -20.35 -17.00 18.58
C LEU A 482 -19.03 -16.28 18.30
N GLY A 483 -17.93 -17.01 18.27
CA GLY A 483 -16.61 -16.51 17.89
C GLY A 483 -15.79 -17.54 17.11
N ASP A 484 -14.53 -17.21 16.83
CA ASP A 484 -13.56 -18.02 16.05
C ASP A 484 -13.95 -18.20 14.57
N PHE A 485 -13.54 -17.22 13.75
CA PHE A 485 -13.88 -17.11 12.33
C PHE A 485 -12.73 -17.50 11.39
N GLY A 486 -11.72 -18.21 11.91
CA GLY A 486 -10.47 -18.49 11.19
C GLY A 486 -10.62 -19.35 9.92
N VAL A 487 -11.76 -20.00 9.72
CA VAL A 487 -12.10 -20.74 8.48
C VAL A 487 -13.41 -20.28 7.85
N SER A 488 -13.95 -19.15 8.31
CA SER A 488 -15.16 -18.57 7.74
C SER A 488 -14.86 -17.95 6.39
N ALA A 489 -15.80 -18.05 5.45
CA ALA A 489 -15.58 -17.56 4.10
C ALA A 489 -16.80 -16.87 3.52
N THR A 490 -16.53 -15.84 2.72
CA THR A 490 -17.49 -15.05 1.94
C THR A 490 -17.86 -15.69 0.59
N LYS A 491 -17.85 -17.03 0.50
CA LYS A 491 -17.82 -17.86 -0.74
C LYS A 491 -16.54 -17.75 -1.56
N ARG A 492 -15.51 -18.52 -1.17
CA ARG A 492 -14.51 -19.10 -2.10
C ARG A 492 -14.35 -20.62 -1.84
N PRO A 493 -14.13 -21.46 -2.87
CA PRO A 493 -14.23 -22.93 -2.73
C PRO A 493 -13.00 -23.64 -2.14
N ASN A 494 -11.83 -22.97 -2.01
CA ASN A 494 -10.56 -23.70 -1.94
C ASN A 494 -9.79 -23.71 -0.61
N ASP A 495 -10.28 -23.08 0.46
CA ASP A 495 -9.57 -23.11 1.75
C ASP A 495 -10.22 -24.15 2.69
N MET A 496 -9.76 -25.40 2.60
CA MET A 496 -10.17 -26.49 3.51
C MET A 496 -8.96 -27.04 4.26
N THR A 497 -8.82 -26.71 5.54
CA THR A 497 -7.96 -27.45 6.48
C THR A 497 -8.82 -28.39 7.32
N ALA A 498 -8.95 -29.63 6.86
CA ALA A 498 -9.61 -30.70 7.62
C ALA A 498 -8.74 -31.11 8.82
N GLY A 499 -8.96 -30.47 9.97
CA GLY A 499 -8.36 -30.86 11.25
C GLY A 499 -9.01 -32.12 11.84
N VAL A 500 -8.18 -33.04 12.35
CA VAL A 500 -8.58 -34.29 13.01
C VAL A 500 -9.32 -33.97 14.33
N GLY A 501 -10.64 -33.80 14.24
CA GLY A 501 -11.51 -33.49 15.39
C GLY A 501 -12.81 -32.76 15.02
N THR A 502 -12.81 -31.99 13.93
CA THR A 502 -13.96 -31.22 13.44
C THR A 502 -14.97 -32.07 12.66
N ALA A 503 -14.58 -33.25 12.17
CA ALA A 503 -15.40 -34.10 11.29
C ALA A 503 -16.81 -34.44 11.81
N ARG A 504 -17.06 -34.38 13.14
CA ARG A 504 -18.39 -34.68 13.72
C ARG A 504 -19.43 -33.58 13.49
N TRP A 505 -18.99 -32.35 13.26
CA TRP A 505 -19.86 -31.20 12.97
C TRP A 505 -19.91 -30.89 11.48
N LEU A 506 -19.09 -31.58 10.67
CA LEU A 506 -18.98 -31.31 9.25
C LEU A 506 -20.20 -31.82 8.49
N ALA A 507 -20.81 -30.95 7.69
CA ALA A 507 -21.91 -31.32 6.81
C ALA A 507 -21.46 -32.38 5.78
N PRO A 508 -22.32 -33.34 5.38
CA PRO A 508 -21.95 -34.43 4.48
C PRO A 508 -21.39 -33.99 3.12
N GLU A 509 -21.88 -32.88 2.57
CA GLU A 509 -21.40 -32.23 1.34
C GLU A 509 -19.96 -31.72 1.49
N ILE A 510 -19.63 -31.09 2.63
CA ILE A 510 -18.27 -30.65 2.92
C ILE A 510 -17.36 -31.87 3.17
N ALA A 511 -17.86 -32.88 3.90
CA ALA A 511 -17.11 -34.11 4.17
C ALA A 511 -16.80 -34.91 2.90
N ARG A 512 -17.64 -34.80 1.86
CA ARG A 512 -17.43 -35.40 0.53
C ARG A 512 -16.54 -34.56 -0.39
N GLY A 513 -16.13 -33.37 0.04
CA GLY A 513 -15.30 -32.45 -0.75
C GLY A 513 -16.06 -31.82 -1.92
N GLU A 514 -17.38 -31.65 -1.80
CA GLU A 514 -18.15 -30.95 -2.83
C GLU A 514 -17.72 -29.47 -2.90
N GLU A 515 -17.45 -28.98 -4.11
CA GLU A 515 -17.00 -27.59 -4.33
C GLU A 515 -18.13 -26.56 -4.17
N MET A 516 -19.39 -27.00 -4.29
CA MET A 516 -20.57 -26.16 -4.15
C MET A 516 -21.37 -26.55 -2.91
N TYR A 517 -21.48 -25.62 -1.97
CA TYR A 517 -22.34 -25.72 -0.80
C TYR A 517 -22.87 -24.34 -0.40
N THR A 518 -23.89 -24.36 0.44
CA THR A 518 -24.64 -23.19 0.87
C THR A 518 -24.51 -22.99 2.37
N GLU A 519 -25.14 -21.96 2.90
CA GLU A 519 -25.29 -21.67 4.33
C GLU A 519 -25.94 -22.82 5.13
N ALA A 520 -26.57 -23.79 4.44
CA ALA A 520 -27.13 -25.01 5.04
C ALA A 520 -26.11 -25.85 5.82
N VAL A 521 -24.81 -25.71 5.51
CA VAL A 521 -23.74 -26.43 6.23
C VAL A 521 -23.65 -25.99 7.69
N ASP A 522 -23.86 -24.70 7.98
CA ASP A 522 -23.90 -24.19 9.35
C ASP A 522 -25.18 -24.65 10.06
N ILE A 523 -26.29 -24.79 9.33
CA ILE A 523 -27.55 -25.33 9.85
C ILE A 523 -27.43 -26.80 10.23
N TYR A 524 -26.68 -27.61 9.47
CA TYR A 524 -26.36 -28.98 9.85
C TYR A 524 -25.49 -29.05 11.12
N SER A 525 -24.58 -28.08 11.27
CA SER A 525 -23.62 -28.02 12.36
C SER A 525 -24.26 -27.58 13.69
N PHE A 526 -25.31 -26.76 13.60
CA PHE A 526 -26.14 -26.28 14.71
C PHE A 526 -27.02 -27.40 15.28
#